data_AF-A0A1Y5ZAM4-F1
#
_entry.id   AF-A0A1Y5ZAM4-F1
#
_cell.length_a   1.000
_cell.length_b   1.000
_cell.length_c   1.000
_cell.angle_alpha   90.00
_cell.angle_beta   90.00
_cell.angle_gamma   90.00
#
_symmetry.space_group_name_H-M   'P 1'
#
loop_
_entity.id
_entity.type
_entity.pdbx_description
1 polymer ?
#
loop_
_entity_poly.entity_id
_entity_poly.type
_entity_poly.pdbx_seq_one_letter_code
_entity_poly.pdbx_strand_id
1 'polypeptide(L)'
;MDWLQSTMVEVIDLFKKKFLDAWDIHVPEIMAKEECFNEIYLQSVLEDTAAVTGLELIRRIVGLAKVKDITCIENEEARARAERICLQVAKKFILRANQYKTGTSFVETLKEQSMHYAK
;
A
#
# COMPACT_ATOMS: atom_id res chain seq x y z
N MET A 1 14.51 -10.54 -2.18
CA MET A 1 13.40 -9.61 -2.47
C MET A 1 12.04 -10.26 -2.25
N ASP A 2 11.94 -11.58 -2.43
CA ASP A 2 10.67 -12.32 -2.38
C ASP A 2 9.96 -12.20 -1.03
N TRP A 3 10.71 -12.22 0.08
CA TRP A 3 10.12 -12.09 1.42
C TRP A 3 9.36 -10.77 1.66
N LEU A 4 9.89 -9.62 1.20
CA LEU A 4 9.20 -8.35 1.36
C LEU A 4 7.91 -8.32 0.52
N GLN A 5 7.97 -8.84 -0.71
CA GLN A 5 6.81 -8.89 -1.59
C GLN A 5 5.74 -9.84 -1.07
N SER A 6 6.12 -11.02 -0.58
CA SER A 6 5.18 -11.97 0.03
C SER A 6 4.54 -11.36 1.27
N THR A 7 5.33 -10.72 2.12
CA THR A 7 4.83 -10.06 3.34
C THR A 7 3.82 -8.96 3.00
N MET A 8 4.09 -8.12 1.99
CA MET A 8 3.13 -7.11 1.53
C MET A 8 1.80 -7.73 1.10
N VAL A 9 1.86 -8.84 0.36
CA VAL A 9 0.65 -9.54 -0.10
C VAL A 9 -0.13 -10.11 1.08
N GLU A 10 0.57 -10.87 1.93
CA GLU A 10 0.00 -11.57 3.08
C GLU A 10 -0.62 -10.60 4.09
N VAL A 11 0.03 -9.46 4.38
CA VAL A 11 -0.51 -8.48 5.33
C VAL A 11 -1.88 -7.96 4.88
N ILE A 12 -2.02 -7.58 3.61
CA ILE A 12 -3.30 -7.07 3.09
C ILE A 12 -4.35 -8.19 3.05
N ASP A 13 -4.00 -9.36 2.52
CA ASP A 13 -4.97 -10.43 2.30
C ASP A 13 -5.41 -11.08 3.63
N LEU A 14 -4.49 -11.27 4.58
CA LEU A 14 -4.82 -11.75 5.92
C LEU A 14 -5.58 -10.70 6.73
N PHE A 15 -5.28 -9.40 6.57
CA PHE A 15 -6.07 -8.35 7.20
C PHE A 15 -7.52 -8.42 6.74
N LYS A 16 -7.77 -8.47 5.42
CA LYS A 16 -9.12 -8.59 4.86
C LYS A 16 -9.87 -9.78 5.43
N LYS A 17 -9.24 -10.95 5.42
CA LYS A 17 -9.85 -12.18 5.95
C LYS A 17 -10.21 -12.02 7.43
N LYS A 18 -9.24 -11.65 8.26
CA LYS A 18 -9.45 -11.51 9.71
C LYS A 18 -10.43 -10.39 10.05
N PHE A 19 -10.48 -9.34 9.24
CA PHE A 19 -11.42 -8.24 9.39
C PHE A 19 -12.85 -8.71 9.19
N LEU A 20 -13.13 -9.44 8.10
CA LEU A 20 -14.46 -10.00 7.83
C LEU A 20 -14.85 -11.06 8.88
N ASP A 21 -13.94 -11.97 9.21
CA ASP A 21 -14.17 -12.98 10.26
C ASP A 21 -14.53 -12.29 11.60
N ALA A 22 -13.85 -11.20 11.96
CA ALA A 22 -14.14 -10.44 13.17
C ALA A 22 -15.43 -9.63 13.06
N TRP A 23 -15.77 -9.10 11.88
CA TRP A 23 -16.98 -8.33 11.63
C TRP A 23 -18.23 -9.16 11.95
N ASP A 24 -18.28 -10.39 11.44
CA ASP A 24 -19.41 -11.30 11.60
C ASP A 24 -19.66 -11.68 13.07
N ILE A 25 -18.58 -11.76 13.87
CA ILE A 25 -18.67 -12.15 15.28
C ILE A 25 -19.00 -10.95 16.18
N HIS A 26 -18.42 -9.79 15.89
CA HIS A 26 -18.31 -8.71 16.87
C HIS A 26 -19.17 -7.48 16.58
N VAL A 27 -19.72 -7.30 15.37
CA VAL A 27 -20.47 -6.08 15.04
C VAL A 27 -21.89 -6.12 15.63
N PRO A 28 -22.23 -5.21 16.56
CA PRO A 28 -23.56 -5.19 17.18
C PRO A 28 -24.57 -4.37 16.38
N GLU A 29 -24.10 -3.41 15.57
CA GLU A 29 -24.94 -2.50 14.79
C GLU A 29 -25.76 -3.26 13.74
N ILE A 30 -27.07 -3.01 13.72
CA ILE A 30 -28.01 -3.72 12.84
C ILE A 30 -27.80 -3.28 11.39
N MET A 31 -27.61 -1.98 11.16
CA MET A 31 -27.40 -1.45 9.81
C MET A 31 -26.08 -1.94 9.17
N ALA A 32 -25.12 -2.32 10.01
CA ALA A 32 -23.82 -2.84 9.57
C ALA A 32 -23.87 -4.33 9.18
N LYS A 33 -25.01 -5.00 9.40
CA LYS A 33 -25.27 -6.40 9.02
C LYS A 33 -26.06 -6.52 7.72
N GLU A 34 -26.43 -5.39 7.11
CA GLU A 34 -27.00 -5.38 5.78
C GLU A 34 -26.07 -6.06 4.79
N GLU A 35 -26.68 -6.74 3.80
CA GLU A 35 -25.95 -7.54 2.82
C GLU A 35 -24.87 -6.70 2.12
N CYS A 36 -23.65 -7.26 2.02
CA CYS A 36 -22.47 -6.64 1.41
C CYS A 36 -21.93 -5.37 2.09
N PHE A 37 -22.52 -4.85 3.17
CA PHE A 37 -22.04 -3.61 3.80
C PHE A 37 -20.62 -3.75 4.35
N ASN A 38 -20.30 -4.88 4.97
CA ASN A 38 -18.97 -5.21 5.48
C ASN A 38 -17.89 -5.16 4.38
N GLU A 39 -18.20 -5.70 3.19
CA GLU A 39 -17.30 -5.68 2.04
C GLU A 39 -17.13 -4.28 1.44
N ILE A 40 -18.21 -3.50 1.37
CA ILE A 40 -18.16 -2.11 0.90
C ILE A 40 -17.31 -1.27 1.85
N TYR A 41 -17.49 -1.43 3.16
CA TYR A 41 -16.70 -0.74 4.16
C TYR A 41 -15.23 -1.16 4.12
N LEU A 42 -14.95 -2.47 4.02
CA LEU A 42 -13.59 -2.96 3.87
C LEU A 42 -12.92 -2.40 2.59
N GLN A 43 -13.67 -2.26 1.51
CA GLN A 43 -13.17 -1.67 0.28
C GLN A 43 -12.75 -0.20 0.47
N SER A 44 -13.50 0.60 1.23
CA SER A 44 -13.11 1.99 1.53
C SER A 44 -11.87 2.03 2.43
N VAL A 45 -11.75 1.11 3.40
CA VAL A 45 -10.56 0.98 4.25
C VAL A 45 -9.31 0.67 3.41
N LEU A 46 -9.41 -0.19 2.39
CA LEU A 46 -8.30 -0.51 1.51
C LEU A 46 -7.93 0.65 0.57
N GLU A 47 -8.92 1.42 0.11
CA GLU A 47 -8.69 2.64 -0.66
C GLU A 47 -7.90 3.67 0.18
N ASP A 48 -8.32 3.92 1.42
CA ASP A 48 -7.60 4.79 2.35
C ASP A 48 -6.20 4.26 2.64
N THR A 49 -6.05 2.94 2.80
CA THR A 49 -4.75 2.29 3.01
C THR A 49 -3.78 2.58 1.86
N ALA A 50 -4.25 2.50 0.61
CA ALA A 50 -3.45 2.85 -0.56
C ALA A 50 -3.07 4.33 -0.55
N ALA A 51 -4.04 5.22 -0.39
CA ALA A 51 -3.79 6.66 -0.36
C ALA A 51 -2.77 7.05 0.73
N VAL A 52 -2.94 6.56 1.96
CA VAL A 52 -2.04 6.81 3.09
C VAL A 52 -0.65 6.23 2.83
N THR A 53 -0.55 5.05 2.21
CA THR A 53 0.75 4.48 1.80
C THR A 53 1.49 5.43 0.86
N GLY A 54 0.79 5.99 -0.14
CA GLY A 54 1.38 6.97 -1.04
C GLY A 54 1.77 8.28 -0.33
N LEU A 55 0.94 8.78 0.58
CA LEU A 55 1.25 9.97 1.38
C LEU A 55 2.52 9.76 2.23
N GLU A 56 2.64 8.63 2.91
CA GLU A 56 3.82 8.32 3.71
C GLU A 56 5.07 8.15 2.85
N LEU A 57 4.98 7.51 1.69
CA LEU A 57 6.11 7.43 0.75
C LEU A 57 6.60 8.83 0.35
N ILE A 58 5.70 9.73 -0.09
CA ILE A 58 6.09 11.11 -0.44
C ILE A 58 6.73 11.81 0.76
N ARG A 59 6.09 11.72 1.94
CA ARG A 59 6.56 12.36 3.16
C ARG A 59 7.96 11.90 3.56
N ARG A 60 8.28 10.61 3.39
CA ARG A 60 9.60 10.04 3.72
C ARG A 60 10.69 10.35 2.69
N ILE A 61 10.34 10.63 1.45
CA ILE A 61 11.33 10.97 0.41
C ILE A 61 11.67 12.45 0.39
N VAL A 62 10.65 13.32 0.27
CA VAL A 62 10.85 14.78 0.10
C VAL A 62 10.61 15.60 1.36
N GLY A 63 10.03 15.01 2.40
CA GLY A 63 9.79 15.68 3.67
C GLY A 63 11.02 15.75 4.57
N LEU A 64 10.85 16.42 5.71
CA LEU A 64 11.93 16.66 6.69
C LEU A 64 12.44 15.36 7.34
N ALA A 65 11.53 14.44 7.67
CA ALA A 65 11.83 13.21 8.40
C ALA A 65 12.03 12.01 7.45
N LYS A 66 13.23 11.91 6.87
CA LYS A 66 13.61 10.84 5.93
C LYS A 66 13.81 9.47 6.62
N VAL A 67 13.93 8.40 5.82
CA VAL A 67 14.19 7.02 6.29
C VAL A 67 15.59 6.54 5.91
N LYS A 68 16.18 5.73 6.79
CA LYS A 68 17.54 5.21 6.63
C LYS A 68 17.67 4.31 5.39
N ASP A 69 16.62 3.56 5.06
CA ASP A 69 16.53 2.67 3.90
C ASP A 69 16.88 3.37 2.57
N ILE A 70 16.63 4.68 2.50
CA ILE A 70 16.96 5.53 1.35
C ILE A 70 18.23 6.33 1.60
N THR A 71 18.36 6.97 2.77
CA THR A 71 19.47 7.91 3.01
C THR A 71 20.82 7.24 3.17
N CYS A 72 20.87 5.94 3.54
CA CYS A 72 22.12 5.19 3.63
C CYS A 72 22.64 4.67 2.28
N ILE A 73 21.92 4.88 1.17
CA ILE A 73 22.43 4.56 -0.16
C ILE A 73 23.51 5.58 -0.53
N GLU A 74 24.77 5.13 -0.52
CA GLU A 74 25.95 6.00 -0.75
C GLU A 74 26.05 6.50 -2.20
N ASN A 75 25.77 5.62 -3.17
CA ASN A 75 25.79 6.00 -4.57
C ASN A 75 24.60 6.94 -4.87
N GLU A 76 24.91 8.19 -5.19
CA GLU A 76 23.90 9.24 -5.35
C GLU A 76 22.90 8.96 -6.46
N GLU A 77 23.36 8.40 -7.58
CA GLU A 77 22.47 8.03 -8.69
C GLU A 77 21.52 6.90 -8.30
N ALA A 78 22.02 5.88 -7.58
CA ALA A 78 21.21 4.78 -7.07
C ALA A 78 20.17 5.27 -6.06
N ARG A 79 20.56 6.19 -5.17
CA ARG A 79 19.65 6.84 -4.22
C ARG A 79 18.58 7.63 -4.96
N ALA A 80 18.95 8.47 -5.91
CA ALA A 80 18.01 9.25 -6.71
C ALA A 80 17.06 8.35 -7.51
N ARG A 81 17.53 7.22 -8.05
CA ARG A 81 16.67 6.23 -8.70
C ARG A 81 15.66 5.62 -7.72
N ALA A 82 16.09 5.21 -6.53
CA ALA A 82 15.21 4.68 -5.51
C ALA A 82 14.15 5.70 -5.07
N GLU A 83 14.55 6.95 -4.81
CA GLU A 83 13.65 8.05 -4.47
C GLU A 83 12.60 8.28 -5.57
N ARG A 84 13.01 8.29 -6.85
CA ARG A 84 12.07 8.43 -7.98
C ARG A 84 11.07 7.28 -8.05
N ILE A 85 11.52 6.03 -7.88
CA ILE A 85 10.63 4.87 -7.88
C ILE A 85 9.59 5.01 -6.76
N CYS A 86 10.02 5.34 -5.54
CA CYS A 86 9.11 5.57 -4.41
C CYS A 86 8.08 6.65 -4.72
N LEU A 87 8.49 7.79 -5.30
CA LEU A 87 7.57 8.88 -5.65
C LEU A 87 6.57 8.50 -6.75
N GLN A 88 6.97 7.72 -7.76
CA GLN A 88 6.04 7.29 -8.81
C GLN A 88 5.04 6.26 -8.30
N VAL A 89 5.49 5.31 -7.49
CA VAL A 89 4.61 4.34 -6.81
C VAL A 89 3.61 5.10 -5.92
N ALA A 90 4.09 6.07 -5.14
CA ALA A 90 3.25 6.87 -4.28
C ALA A 90 2.15 7.63 -5.02
N LYS A 91 2.50 8.27 -6.15
CA LYS A 91 1.52 8.97 -6.99
C LYS A 91 0.45 8.02 -7.51
N LYS A 92 0.82 6.79 -7.92
CA LYS A 92 -0.16 5.79 -8.34
C LYS A 92 -1.09 5.39 -7.20
N PHE A 93 -0.54 5.12 -6.01
CA PHE A 93 -1.34 4.79 -4.83
C PHE A 93 -2.35 5.87 -4.46
N ILE A 94 -1.99 7.15 -4.56
CA ILE A 94 -2.90 8.26 -4.26
C ILE A 94 -3.95 8.44 -5.38
N LEU A 95 -3.50 8.54 -6.63
CA LEU A 95 -4.39 8.90 -7.74
C LEU A 95 -5.31 7.77 -8.21
N ARG A 96 -4.98 6.53 -7.85
CA ARG A 96 -5.71 5.32 -8.24
C ARG A 96 -6.04 4.45 -7.04
N ALA A 97 -6.22 5.07 -5.87
CA ALA A 97 -6.44 4.39 -4.59
C ALA A 97 -7.54 3.31 -4.66
N ASN A 98 -8.64 3.60 -5.35
CA ASN A 98 -9.76 2.69 -5.56
C ASN A 98 -9.44 1.39 -6.35
N GLN A 99 -8.26 1.28 -6.98
CA GLN A 99 -7.82 0.09 -7.71
C GLN A 99 -7.14 -0.95 -6.82
N TYR A 100 -6.79 -0.59 -5.58
CA TYR A 100 -5.98 -1.42 -4.69
C TYR A 100 -6.85 -2.26 -3.75
N LYS A 101 -7.22 -3.46 -4.22
CA LYS A 101 -8.17 -4.36 -3.52
C LYS A 101 -7.54 -5.61 -2.93
N THR A 102 -6.32 -5.93 -3.33
CA THR A 102 -5.59 -7.15 -2.94
C THR A 102 -4.14 -6.83 -2.68
N GLY A 103 -3.47 -7.64 -1.87
CA GLY A 103 -2.05 -7.47 -1.62
C GLY A 103 -1.21 -7.51 -2.91
N THR A 104 -1.60 -8.36 -3.86
CA THR A 104 -0.97 -8.45 -5.20
C THR A 104 -0.98 -7.12 -5.95
N SER A 105 -2.10 -6.38 -5.94
CA SER A 105 -2.22 -5.10 -6.66
C SER A 105 -1.19 -4.05 -6.19
N PHE A 106 -0.84 -4.07 -4.91
CA PHE A 106 0.21 -3.21 -4.36
C PHE A 106 1.60 -3.58 -4.90
N VAL A 107 1.92 -4.87 -4.90
CA VAL A 107 3.22 -5.38 -5.35
C VAL A 107 3.41 -5.20 -6.85
N GLU A 108 2.37 -5.40 -7.65
CA GLU A 108 2.42 -5.20 -9.10
C GLU A 108 2.77 -3.75 -9.46
N THR A 109 2.15 -2.78 -8.79
CA THR A 109 2.47 -1.36 -8.98
C THR A 109 3.96 -1.09 -8.70
N LEU A 110 4.50 -1.64 -7.61
CA LEU A 110 5.91 -1.49 -7.27
C LEU A 110 6.82 -2.10 -8.34
N LYS A 111 6.50 -3.31 -8.82
CA LYS A 111 7.26 -4.00 -9.87
C LYS A 111 7.27 -3.21 -11.17
N GLU A 112 6.11 -2.75 -11.62
CA GLU A 112 5.98 -1.94 -12.83
C GLU A 112 6.86 -0.68 -12.77
N GLN A 113 6.81 0.05 -11.64
CA GLN A 113 7.61 1.28 -11.51
C GLN A 113 9.09 0.97 -11.41
N SER A 114 9.47 -0.11 -10.73
CA SER A 114 10.88 -0.50 -10.60
C SER A 114 11.48 -0.89 -11.96
N MET A 115 10.73 -1.60 -12.81
CA MET A 115 11.20 -1.98 -14.15
C MET A 115 11.35 -0.79 -15.10
N HIS A 116 10.50 0.23 -14.97
CA HIS A 116 10.57 1.41 -15.83
C HIS A 116 11.89 2.19 -15.65
N TYR A 117 12.47 2.16 -14.45
CA TYR A 117 13.70 2.89 -14.08
C TYR A 117 14.91 1.97 -13.82
N ALA A 118 14.83 0.71 -14.25
CA ALA A 118 15.95 -0.22 -14.26
C ALA A 118 16.91 -0.01 -15.45
N LYS A 119 16.59 0.93 -16.35
CA LYS A 119 17.44 1.41 -17.45
C LYS A 119 18.00 2.78 -17.10
#